data_AF-A0A9D6QZ87-F1
#
_entry.id   AF-A0A9D6QZ87-F1
#
_cell.length_a   1.000
_cell.length_b   1.000
_cell.length_c   1.000
_cell.angle_alpha   90.00
_cell.angle_beta   90.00
_cell.angle_gamma   90.00
#
_symmetry.space_group_name_H-M   'P 1'
#
loop_
_entity.id
_entity.type
_entity.pdbx_description
1 polymer ?
#
loop_
_entity_poly.entity_id
_entity_poly.type
_entity_poly.pdbx_seq_one_letter_code
_entity_poly.pdbx_strand_id
1 'polypeptide(L)'
;MAWFALSAPKLREGIFGGVEWSGSWTMRVSGESGNTVLRGGLADLDHDLKPGEIFDAPRRFVGFFQGDLDDAANASNNFARAFLLRPRPANFPWTQFNTWFAYYTNLNEEKLKQQVDAAADLGIEIFYIDAGWYDGSPDHGDFSFGLGTWRENRDKFPNGLAAFSEYVHSKGMKFGLWVEPERVDLRYVGADKEIKPEWLPSWLQLPTSFPDDQALTSQICLGNPDARAWMKNWLARLIRDYKLDWIKWDNNIAASCDLPGVPGDANWAHYKGLYEVLDYLRQEFPNVILENCAAGGHRMDYAMMRRTDVAWLSDETDPSYRVRHHVAGASYAFPPEYLNTWIVESYFEHFGDAEEKPDLLRAWLRSRMMGAFGISREVSDLTPELRAVMKEEIARYKDTRAILTRGRIYRLFPQNDLDAQLEPPDQPDAAEFYDPTTRTGLIYLFQGDVAWDERRVLLRGLNPNFSYAVQSFRQTLSLNQTGQFLMTQGITFTFDSDYPSTVLTFSSTTTATTPVPTRVATATSTRTPTPTGTITIAPSATPSPTRGGAKPGTPTKPRATITTPTRAPTLTRTPTPTRTPTPTRTPTPTR
;
A
#
# COMPACT_ATOMS: atom_id res chain seq x y z
N MET A 1 -9.93 -3.11 7.89
CA MET A 1 -8.99 -2.30 8.68
C MET A 1 -9.66 -1.79 9.95
N ALA A 2 -9.01 -1.87 11.12
CA ALA A 2 -9.57 -1.47 12.42
C ALA A 2 -9.34 0.03 12.72
N TRP A 3 -9.77 0.93 11.82
CA TRP A 3 -9.68 2.38 11.95
C TRP A 3 -11.04 3.04 11.73
N PHE A 4 -11.28 4.19 12.35
CA PHE A 4 -12.48 5.00 12.13
C PHE A 4 -12.18 6.50 12.21
N ALA A 5 -13.06 7.29 11.58
CA ALA A 5 -13.22 8.71 11.85
C ALA A 5 -14.72 9.06 11.92
N LEU A 6 -15.10 9.86 12.92
CA LEU A 6 -16.43 10.45 13.06
C LEU A 6 -16.28 11.96 12.98
N SER A 7 -16.84 12.56 11.92
CA SER A 7 -16.77 14.00 11.68
C SER A 7 -18.08 14.70 12.03
N ALA A 8 -17.97 15.94 12.49
CA ALA A 8 -19.05 16.91 12.59
C ALA A 8 -18.82 18.02 11.53
N PRO A 9 -19.25 17.82 10.26
CA PRO A 9 -18.85 18.70 9.16
C PRO A 9 -19.21 20.18 9.36
N LYS A 10 -20.34 20.46 10.03
CA LYS A 10 -20.76 21.83 10.36
C LYS A 10 -19.83 22.55 11.33
N LEU A 11 -19.20 21.80 12.23
CA LEU A 11 -18.26 22.30 13.22
C LEU A 11 -16.81 22.24 12.73
N ARG A 12 -16.55 21.50 11.64
CA ARG A 12 -15.21 21.20 11.12
C ARG A 12 -14.31 20.63 12.21
N GLU A 13 -14.79 19.61 12.89
CA GLU A 13 -14.04 18.87 13.90
C GLU A 13 -14.55 17.44 13.98
N GLY A 14 -13.85 16.59 14.72
CA GLY A 14 -14.29 15.22 14.95
C GLY A 14 -13.31 14.41 15.79
N ILE A 15 -13.57 13.10 15.83
CA ILE A 15 -12.70 12.12 16.46
C ILE A 15 -12.24 11.07 15.45
N PHE A 16 -11.05 10.54 15.66
CA PHE A 16 -10.52 9.39 14.94
C PHE A 16 -10.00 8.36 15.94
N GLY A 17 -9.82 7.12 15.50
CA GLY A 17 -9.24 6.10 16.37
C GLY A 17 -9.06 4.76 15.69
N GLY A 18 -8.56 3.80 16.45
CA GLY A 18 -8.32 2.46 15.96
C GLY A 18 -8.01 1.45 17.06
N VAL A 19 -7.92 0.18 16.66
CA VAL A 19 -7.52 -0.94 17.52
C VAL A 19 -6.14 -1.44 17.09
N GLU A 20 -5.23 -1.58 18.04
CA GLU A 20 -3.93 -2.22 17.86
C GLU A 20 -4.09 -3.74 18.03
N TRP A 21 -4.71 -4.41 17.06
CA TRP A 21 -4.95 -5.85 17.05
C TRP A 21 -5.02 -6.41 15.62
N SER A 22 -4.45 -7.60 15.43
CA SER A 22 -4.37 -8.29 14.12
C SER A 22 -5.36 -9.44 13.96
N GLY A 23 -6.00 -9.86 15.05
CA GLY A 23 -7.07 -10.86 15.01
C GLY A 23 -8.44 -10.22 14.85
N SER A 24 -9.48 -11.01 15.13
CA SER A 24 -10.87 -10.58 15.01
C SER A 24 -11.19 -9.38 15.90
N TRP A 25 -11.87 -8.39 15.34
CA TRP A 25 -12.30 -7.16 16.01
C TRP A 25 -13.71 -6.77 15.55
N THR A 26 -14.37 -5.93 16.32
CA THR A 26 -15.68 -5.36 15.99
C THR A 26 -15.69 -3.86 16.23
N MET A 27 -16.42 -3.13 15.37
CA MET A 27 -16.76 -1.72 15.58
C MET A 27 -18.21 -1.49 15.16
N ARG A 28 -18.98 -0.82 16.01
CA ARG A 28 -20.38 -0.48 15.78
C ARG A 28 -20.63 0.97 16.14
N VAL A 29 -21.24 1.70 15.22
CA VAL A 29 -21.76 3.05 15.44
C VAL A 29 -23.28 2.97 15.51
N SER A 30 -23.89 3.56 16.54
CA SER A 30 -25.35 3.60 16.72
C SER A 30 -25.80 4.94 17.29
N GLY A 31 -27.01 5.37 16.92
CA GLY A 31 -27.70 6.47 17.61
C GLY A 31 -28.45 5.94 18.83
N GLU A 32 -28.19 6.49 20.01
CA GLU A 32 -28.84 6.09 21.28
C GLU A 32 -29.26 7.32 22.08
N SER A 33 -30.58 7.48 22.24
CA SER A 33 -31.17 8.57 23.05
C SER A 33 -30.64 9.97 22.70
N GLY A 34 -30.45 10.24 21.41
CA GLY A 34 -29.93 11.52 20.90
C GLY A 34 -28.39 11.63 20.88
N ASN A 35 -27.67 10.60 21.30
CA ASN A 35 -26.21 10.54 21.23
C ASN A 35 -25.74 9.62 20.10
N THR A 36 -24.54 9.88 19.56
CA THR A 36 -23.81 8.92 18.73
C THR A 36 -22.92 8.08 19.64
N VAL A 37 -23.08 6.76 19.61
CA VAL A 37 -22.30 5.82 20.41
C VAL A 37 -21.45 4.95 19.49
N LEU A 38 -20.14 4.94 19.74
CA LEU A 38 -19.19 4.04 19.11
C LEU A 38 -18.79 2.96 20.13
N ARG A 39 -18.93 1.70 19.75
CA ARG A 39 -18.43 0.55 20.50
C ARG A 39 -17.47 -0.24 19.64
N GLY A 40 -16.37 -0.70 20.21
CA GLY A 40 -15.44 -1.56 19.49
C GLY A 40 -14.31 -2.12 20.35
N GLY A 41 -13.62 -3.11 19.78
CA GLY A 41 -12.58 -3.88 20.45
C GLY A 41 -12.46 -5.28 19.85
N LEU A 42 -12.10 -6.26 20.68
CA LEU A 42 -12.04 -7.67 20.30
C LEU A 42 -13.42 -8.20 19.88
N ALA A 43 -13.43 -9.05 18.85
CA ALA A 43 -14.59 -9.87 18.52
C ALA A 43 -14.39 -11.28 19.08
N ASP A 44 -15.45 -11.84 19.69
CA ASP A 44 -15.59 -13.24 20.08
C ASP A 44 -14.31 -13.89 20.66
N LEU A 45 -13.93 -13.49 21.88
CA LEU A 45 -12.87 -14.13 22.68
C LEU A 45 -13.49 -14.92 23.83
N ASP A 46 -13.12 -16.21 23.93
CA ASP A 46 -13.39 -17.05 25.09
C ASP A 46 -12.06 -17.31 25.81
N HIS A 47 -11.88 -16.68 26.98
CA HIS A 47 -10.63 -16.72 27.75
C HIS A 47 -10.94 -16.97 29.22
N ASP A 48 -10.36 -18.05 29.77
CA ASP A 48 -10.57 -18.49 31.15
C ASP A 48 -9.61 -17.78 32.11
N LEU A 49 -10.04 -16.63 32.63
CA LEU A 49 -9.25 -15.80 33.52
C LEU A 49 -9.26 -16.34 34.96
N LYS A 50 -8.11 -16.80 35.46
CA LYS A 50 -7.99 -17.38 36.81
C LYS A 50 -7.99 -16.32 37.92
N PRO A 51 -8.35 -16.67 39.17
CA PRO A 51 -8.26 -15.74 40.30
C PRO A 51 -6.86 -15.14 40.44
N GLY A 52 -6.76 -13.81 40.37
CA GLY A 52 -5.49 -13.07 40.46
C GLY A 52 -4.75 -12.88 39.14
N GLU A 53 -5.24 -13.44 38.03
CA GLU A 53 -4.69 -13.24 36.70
C GLU A 53 -5.11 -11.89 36.11
N ILE A 54 -4.25 -11.29 35.28
CA ILE A 54 -4.49 -10.02 34.59
C ILE A 54 -4.67 -10.29 33.10
N PHE A 55 -5.82 -9.90 32.55
CA PHE A 55 -6.06 -9.90 31.12
C PHE A 55 -5.64 -8.56 30.50
N ASP A 56 -4.57 -8.56 29.70
CA ASP A 56 -4.11 -7.39 28.96
C ASP A 56 -4.79 -7.31 27.57
N ALA A 57 -5.91 -6.58 27.52
CA ALA A 57 -6.68 -6.36 26.31
C ALA A 57 -5.90 -5.52 25.27
N PRO A 58 -6.19 -5.66 23.96
CA PRO A 58 -5.52 -4.86 22.93
C PRO A 58 -5.65 -3.36 23.17
N ARG A 59 -4.57 -2.65 22.83
CA ARG A 59 -4.53 -1.20 22.91
C ARG A 59 -5.48 -0.59 21.89
N ARG A 60 -6.05 0.55 22.27
CA ARG A 60 -6.96 1.36 21.46
C ARG A 60 -6.54 2.80 21.62
N PHE A 61 -6.71 3.58 20.57
CA PHE A 61 -6.48 5.02 20.63
C PHE A 61 -7.69 5.77 20.09
N VAL A 62 -7.92 6.94 20.68
CA VAL A 62 -8.90 7.92 20.20
C VAL A 62 -8.20 9.28 20.23
N GLY A 63 -8.28 10.01 19.13
CA GLY A 63 -7.78 11.35 19.01
C GLY A 63 -8.85 12.30 18.47
N PHE A 64 -8.58 13.59 18.56
CA PHE A 64 -9.43 14.65 18.04
C PHE A 64 -8.75 15.31 16.84
N PHE A 65 -9.55 15.82 15.91
CA PHE A 65 -9.06 16.59 14.78
C PHE A 65 -9.95 17.79 14.51
N GLN A 66 -9.38 18.81 13.88
CA GLN A 66 -10.09 19.99 13.38
C GLN A 66 -9.90 20.07 11.87
N GLY A 67 -11.00 20.21 11.14
CA GLY A 67 -11.06 20.26 9.68
C GLY A 67 -11.90 19.12 9.11
N ASP A 68 -11.37 18.42 8.12
CA ASP A 68 -12.05 17.32 7.42
C ASP A 68 -11.32 15.98 7.56
N LEU A 69 -11.70 14.99 6.76
CA LEU A 69 -11.14 13.64 6.84
C LEU A 69 -9.64 13.58 6.52
N ASP A 70 -9.11 14.50 5.70
CA ASP A 70 -7.66 14.57 5.51
C ASP A 70 -6.96 15.06 6.80
N ASP A 71 -7.60 15.94 7.57
CA ASP A 71 -7.07 16.37 8.86
C ASP A 71 -7.12 15.23 9.89
N ALA A 72 -8.16 14.39 9.87
CA ALA A 72 -8.24 13.16 10.66
C ALA A 72 -7.14 12.15 10.25
N ALA A 73 -6.90 11.99 8.96
CA ALA A 73 -5.84 11.14 8.43
C ALA A 73 -4.46 11.63 8.87
N ASN A 74 -4.20 12.93 8.71
CA ASN A 74 -2.92 13.52 9.10
C ASN A 74 -2.70 13.45 10.62
N ALA A 75 -3.74 13.58 11.43
CA ALA A 75 -3.66 13.36 12.87
C ALA A 75 -3.34 11.88 13.19
N SER A 76 -3.97 10.92 12.50
CA SER A 76 -3.68 9.48 12.61
C SER A 76 -2.24 9.16 12.21
N ASN A 77 -1.76 9.73 11.10
CA ASN A 77 -0.40 9.56 10.59
C ASN A 77 0.65 10.14 11.54
N ASN A 78 0.38 11.30 12.15
CA ASN A 78 1.24 11.88 13.17
C ASN A 78 1.30 11.00 14.43
N PHE A 79 0.16 10.46 14.88
CA PHE A 79 0.13 9.49 15.97
C PHE A 79 0.95 8.24 15.64
N ALA A 80 0.76 7.68 14.44
CA ALA A 80 1.52 6.52 13.97
C ALA A 80 3.02 6.79 13.98
N ARG A 81 3.48 7.91 13.40
CA ARG A 81 4.90 8.30 13.38
C ARG A 81 5.49 8.54 14.77
N ALA A 82 4.70 9.10 15.69
CA ALA A 82 5.17 9.43 17.02
C ALA A 82 5.22 8.23 17.98
N PHE A 83 4.29 7.27 17.84
CA PHE A 83 4.06 6.25 18.86
C PHE A 83 4.09 4.80 18.37
N LEU A 84 3.96 4.55 17.07
CA LEU A 84 3.85 3.21 16.50
C LEU A 84 5.07 2.86 15.65
N LEU A 85 5.35 3.68 14.65
CA LEU A 85 6.46 3.47 13.74
C LEU A 85 7.79 3.59 14.47
N ARG A 86 8.72 2.72 14.11
CA ARG A 86 10.07 2.75 14.65
C ARG A 86 10.94 3.78 13.93
N PRO A 87 12.03 4.25 14.59
CA PRO A 87 13.08 4.98 13.90
C PRO A 87 13.62 4.15 12.73
N ARG A 88 13.73 4.79 11.57
CA ARG A 88 14.25 4.21 10.34
C ARG A 88 15.39 5.09 9.82
N PRO A 89 16.26 4.57 8.94
CA PRO A 89 17.29 5.36 8.30
C PRO A 89 16.70 6.62 7.65
N ALA A 90 17.44 7.73 7.67
CA ALA A 90 16.93 9.02 7.18
C ALA A 90 16.54 9.01 5.69
N ASN A 91 17.13 8.09 4.91
CA ASN A 91 16.83 7.89 3.50
C ASN A 91 15.77 6.80 3.25
N PHE A 92 15.08 6.30 4.28
CA PHE A 92 13.94 5.40 4.13
C PHE A 92 12.67 6.18 3.73
N PRO A 93 11.75 5.65 2.89
CA PRO A 93 11.73 4.31 2.29
C PRO A 93 12.73 4.13 1.14
N TRP A 94 13.42 2.98 1.13
CA TRP A 94 14.33 2.61 0.05
C TRP A 94 13.58 2.21 -1.22
N THR A 95 14.18 2.47 -2.38
CA THR A 95 13.67 1.94 -3.65
C THR A 95 13.98 0.46 -3.78
N GLN A 96 13.00 -0.32 -4.22
CA GLN A 96 13.01 -1.78 -4.08
C GLN A 96 12.95 -2.51 -5.43
N PHE A 97 13.58 -3.68 -5.48
CA PHE A 97 13.33 -4.71 -6.47
C PHE A 97 12.86 -6.00 -5.81
N ASN A 98 11.75 -6.54 -6.30
CA ASN A 98 11.16 -7.80 -5.88
C ASN A 98 11.07 -8.77 -7.08
N THR A 99 11.24 -10.07 -6.86
CA THR A 99 11.27 -11.06 -7.95
C THR A 99 9.90 -11.68 -8.30
N TRP A 100 8.84 -11.46 -7.52
CA TRP A 100 7.60 -12.22 -7.59
C TRP A 100 6.90 -12.14 -8.95
N PHE A 101 6.45 -10.95 -9.35
CA PHE A 101 5.70 -10.80 -10.60
C PHE A 101 6.57 -10.96 -11.85
N ALA A 102 7.90 -10.91 -11.71
CA ALA A 102 8.82 -11.11 -12.83
C ALA A 102 9.10 -12.61 -13.09
N TYR A 103 9.24 -13.41 -12.02
CA TYR A 103 9.75 -14.78 -12.13
C TYR A 103 8.88 -15.83 -11.45
N TYR A 104 7.93 -15.43 -10.60
CA TYR A 104 7.25 -16.28 -9.63
C TYR A 104 8.29 -17.15 -8.89
N THR A 105 8.16 -18.47 -8.98
CA THR A 105 9.11 -19.41 -8.38
C THR A 105 10.22 -19.86 -9.34
N ASN A 106 10.20 -19.45 -10.61
CA ASN A 106 11.18 -19.83 -11.65
C ASN A 106 12.47 -19.00 -11.52
N LEU A 107 13.18 -19.20 -10.42
CA LEU A 107 14.37 -18.45 -10.05
C LEU A 107 15.64 -19.16 -10.53
N ASN A 108 16.61 -18.39 -10.98
CA ASN A 108 17.93 -18.87 -11.39
C ASN A 108 19.00 -17.86 -11.00
N GLU A 109 20.07 -18.31 -10.33
CA GLU A 109 21.13 -17.42 -9.82
C GLU A 109 21.73 -16.51 -10.90
N GLU A 110 22.01 -17.04 -12.10
CA GLU A 110 22.63 -16.27 -13.19
C GLU A 110 21.69 -15.18 -13.72
N LYS A 111 20.44 -15.54 -13.99
CA LYS A 111 19.42 -14.57 -14.43
C LYS A 111 19.21 -13.47 -13.38
N LEU A 112 19.12 -13.85 -12.11
CA LEU A 112 18.95 -12.87 -11.04
C LEU A 112 20.18 -11.97 -10.87
N LYS A 113 21.40 -12.44 -11.15
CA LYS A 113 22.59 -11.57 -11.16
C LYS A 113 22.52 -10.51 -12.26
N GLN A 114 22.04 -10.86 -13.45
CA GLN A 114 21.82 -9.88 -14.54
C GLN A 114 20.77 -8.84 -14.12
N GLN A 115 19.71 -9.28 -13.44
CA GLN A 115 18.67 -8.40 -12.93
C GLN A 115 19.19 -7.49 -11.79
N VAL A 116 20.08 -8.00 -10.93
CA VAL A 116 20.80 -7.22 -9.90
C VAL A 116 21.65 -6.13 -10.54
N ASP A 117 22.41 -6.45 -11.60
CA ASP A 117 23.20 -5.47 -12.34
C ASP A 117 22.33 -4.36 -12.96
N ALA A 118 21.20 -4.74 -13.56
CA ALA A 118 20.25 -3.79 -14.13
C ALA A 118 19.58 -2.92 -13.05
N ALA A 119 19.15 -3.50 -11.94
CA ALA A 119 18.55 -2.77 -10.82
C ALA A 119 19.55 -1.78 -10.19
N ALA A 120 20.82 -2.16 -10.05
CA ALA A 120 21.89 -1.27 -9.57
C ALA A 120 22.11 -0.09 -10.54
N ASP A 121 22.11 -0.33 -11.85
CA ASP A 121 22.21 0.73 -12.86
C ASP A 121 21.02 1.72 -12.81
N LEU A 122 19.83 1.24 -12.46
CA LEU A 122 18.65 2.06 -12.24
C LEU A 122 18.69 2.88 -10.93
N GLY A 123 19.61 2.57 -10.01
CA GLY A 123 19.73 3.23 -8.71
C GLY A 123 18.79 2.67 -7.63
N ILE A 124 18.33 1.43 -7.80
CA ILE A 124 17.62 0.68 -6.77
C ILE A 124 18.51 0.47 -5.54
N GLU A 125 17.92 0.52 -4.35
CA GLU A 125 18.67 0.47 -3.08
C GLU A 125 18.57 -0.89 -2.39
N ILE A 126 17.54 -1.68 -2.69
CA ILE A 126 17.41 -3.03 -2.16
C ILE A 126 16.88 -4.00 -3.21
N PHE A 127 17.49 -5.18 -3.25
CA PHE A 127 17.06 -6.32 -4.05
C PHE A 127 16.67 -7.45 -3.11
N TYR A 128 15.45 -7.97 -3.20
CA TYR A 128 15.06 -9.15 -2.42
C TYR A 128 14.37 -10.19 -3.27
N ILE A 129 14.65 -11.44 -2.93
CA ILE A 129 14.08 -12.60 -3.60
C ILE A 129 12.78 -12.95 -2.90
N ASP A 130 11.69 -12.99 -3.67
CA ASP A 130 10.37 -13.41 -3.23
C ASP A 130 10.25 -14.95 -3.12
N ALA A 131 9.04 -15.48 -3.00
CA ALA A 131 8.82 -16.89 -2.75
C ALA A 131 9.46 -17.81 -3.81
N GLY A 132 9.95 -18.96 -3.35
CA GLY A 132 10.50 -20.03 -4.19
C GLY A 132 12.02 -20.21 -4.16
N TRP A 133 12.73 -19.47 -3.30
CA TRP A 133 14.18 -19.61 -3.09
C TRP A 133 14.59 -20.86 -2.30
N TYR A 134 13.62 -21.52 -1.67
CA TYR A 134 13.83 -22.60 -0.71
C TYR A 134 13.69 -24.00 -1.31
N ASP A 135 14.31 -24.97 -0.65
CA ASP A 135 14.28 -26.38 -1.02
C ASP A 135 12.84 -26.92 -1.10
N GLY A 136 12.59 -27.77 -2.09
CA GLY A 136 11.26 -28.26 -2.45
C GLY A 136 10.41 -27.31 -3.31
N SER A 137 10.83 -26.06 -3.54
CA SER A 137 10.10 -25.15 -4.42
C SER A 137 10.29 -25.50 -5.91
N PRO A 138 9.19 -25.64 -6.68
CA PRO A 138 9.23 -25.95 -8.10
C PRO A 138 9.38 -24.69 -8.98
N ASP A 139 9.42 -24.88 -10.31
CA ASP A 139 9.53 -23.82 -11.32
C ASP A 139 8.19 -23.52 -12.05
N HIS A 140 7.05 -23.92 -11.47
CA HIS A 140 5.71 -23.74 -12.08
C HIS A 140 4.80 -22.75 -11.33
N GLY A 141 5.35 -21.94 -10.43
CA GLY A 141 4.68 -20.80 -9.80
C GLY A 141 3.90 -21.08 -8.52
N ASP A 142 3.62 -22.34 -8.17
CA ASP A 142 3.03 -22.64 -6.85
C ASP A 142 4.11 -22.61 -5.77
N PHE A 143 4.13 -21.51 -5.03
CA PHE A 143 5.07 -21.29 -3.93
C PHE A 143 4.74 -22.10 -2.67
N SER A 144 3.59 -22.77 -2.61
CA SER A 144 3.17 -23.53 -1.43
C SER A 144 4.02 -24.79 -1.20
N PHE A 145 4.63 -25.33 -2.25
CA PHE A 145 5.55 -26.47 -2.18
C PHE A 145 6.85 -26.09 -1.49
N GLY A 146 7.30 -26.90 -0.54
CA GLY A 146 8.58 -26.65 0.16
C GLY A 146 8.48 -25.67 1.33
N LEU A 147 7.33 -25.05 1.58
CA LEU A 147 7.14 -24.18 2.75
C LEU A 147 7.48 -24.95 4.04
N GLY A 148 8.32 -24.35 4.89
CA GLY A 148 8.80 -24.99 6.12
C GLY A 148 10.22 -25.55 6.04
N THR A 149 10.80 -25.77 4.86
CA THR A 149 12.19 -26.24 4.73
C THR A 149 13.18 -25.14 5.10
N TRP A 150 12.90 -23.93 4.60
CA TRP A 150 13.65 -22.69 4.80
C TRP A 150 15.17 -22.83 4.77
N ARG A 151 15.62 -23.64 3.81
CA ARG A 151 16.99 -23.77 3.33
C ARG A 151 16.99 -23.43 1.86
N GLU A 152 18.06 -22.81 1.37
CA GLU A 152 18.18 -22.50 -0.06
C GLU A 152 18.06 -23.74 -0.95
N ASN A 153 17.38 -23.57 -2.08
CA ASN A 153 17.39 -24.55 -3.16
C ASN A 153 18.72 -24.44 -3.93
N ARG A 154 19.56 -25.47 -3.83
CA ARG A 154 20.88 -25.50 -4.48
C ARG A 154 20.83 -25.71 -5.99
N ASP A 155 19.72 -26.17 -6.54
CA ASP A 155 19.55 -26.23 -8.00
C ASP A 155 19.32 -24.82 -8.57
N LYS A 156 18.57 -23.99 -7.83
CA LYS A 156 18.33 -22.57 -8.19
C LYS A 156 19.52 -21.66 -7.88
N PHE A 157 20.19 -21.93 -6.74
CA PHE A 157 21.35 -21.19 -6.23
C PHE A 157 22.54 -22.13 -6.00
N PRO A 158 23.23 -22.59 -7.05
CA PRO A 158 24.36 -23.53 -6.92
C PRO A 158 25.46 -23.00 -6.01
N ASN A 159 25.73 -21.69 -6.01
CA ASN A 159 26.72 -21.09 -5.11
C ASN A 159 26.16 -20.75 -3.72
N GLY A 160 24.84 -20.88 -3.53
CA GLY A 160 24.13 -20.57 -2.28
C GLY A 160 23.74 -19.09 -2.16
N LEU A 161 22.74 -18.81 -1.33
CA LEU A 161 22.20 -17.46 -1.12
C LEU A 161 23.17 -16.55 -0.39
N ALA A 162 24.09 -17.08 0.42
CA ALA A 162 25.14 -16.27 1.04
C ALA A 162 26.05 -15.61 -0.02
N ALA A 163 26.45 -16.38 -1.04
CA ALA A 163 27.26 -15.84 -2.15
C ALA A 163 26.44 -14.87 -3.03
N PHE A 164 25.15 -15.14 -3.24
CA PHE A 164 24.27 -14.22 -3.95
C PHE A 164 24.07 -12.89 -3.18
N SER A 165 23.85 -12.96 -1.87
CA SER A 165 23.76 -11.80 -0.98
C SER A 165 25.02 -10.93 -1.05
N GLU A 166 26.20 -11.55 -0.96
CA GLU A 166 27.47 -10.85 -1.10
C GLU A 166 27.63 -10.17 -2.47
N TYR A 167 27.14 -10.81 -3.54
CA TYR A 167 27.12 -10.20 -4.86
C TYR A 167 26.21 -8.96 -4.89
N VAL A 168 25.00 -9.03 -4.35
CA VAL A 168 24.07 -7.88 -4.25
C VAL A 168 24.72 -6.72 -3.46
N HIS A 169 25.32 -7.01 -2.31
CA HIS A 169 26.04 -6.00 -1.52
C HIS A 169 27.22 -5.41 -2.27
N SER A 170 27.95 -6.20 -3.07
CA SER A 170 29.07 -5.71 -3.90
C SER A 170 28.63 -4.69 -4.96
N LYS A 171 27.35 -4.70 -5.34
CA LYS A 171 26.74 -3.74 -6.26
C LYS A 171 26.19 -2.49 -5.55
N GLY A 172 26.41 -2.37 -4.24
CA GLY A 172 25.95 -1.24 -3.42
C GLY A 172 24.48 -1.29 -3.05
N MET A 173 23.80 -2.41 -3.30
CA MET A 173 22.41 -2.62 -2.89
C MET A 173 22.34 -3.45 -1.62
N LYS A 174 21.24 -3.30 -0.90
CA LYS A 174 20.85 -4.16 0.22
C LYS A 174 20.26 -5.46 -0.28
N PHE A 175 20.22 -6.47 0.58
CA PHE A 175 19.66 -7.77 0.25
C PHE A 175 18.54 -8.18 1.21
N GLY A 176 17.50 -8.84 0.70
CA GLY A 176 16.43 -9.38 1.53
C GLY A 176 15.83 -10.67 0.99
N LEU A 177 14.95 -11.27 1.80
CA LEU A 177 14.20 -12.47 1.44
C LEU A 177 12.74 -12.36 1.86
N TRP A 178 11.86 -12.97 1.08
CA TRP A 178 10.50 -13.30 1.49
C TRP A 178 10.47 -14.56 2.36
N VAL A 179 9.57 -14.58 3.33
CA VAL A 179 9.25 -15.73 4.18
C VAL A 179 7.75 -15.76 4.48
N GLU A 180 7.17 -16.95 4.57
CA GLU A 180 5.80 -17.16 5.09
C GLU A 180 5.86 -18.12 6.30
N PRO A 181 6.36 -17.62 7.43
CA PRO A 181 6.81 -18.46 8.53
C PRO A 181 5.66 -19.17 9.25
N GLU A 182 4.45 -18.65 9.11
CA GLU A 182 3.24 -19.16 9.74
C GLU A 182 2.60 -20.33 8.97
N ARG A 183 3.07 -20.64 7.76
CA ARG A 183 2.52 -21.71 6.91
C ARG A 183 3.57 -22.77 6.59
N VAL A 184 3.15 -24.03 6.55
CA VAL A 184 4.02 -25.17 6.24
C VAL A 184 3.37 -26.12 5.24
N ASP A 185 4.18 -26.67 4.34
CA ASP A 185 3.84 -27.85 3.53
C ASP A 185 3.94 -29.10 4.40
N LEU A 186 2.82 -29.82 4.53
CA LEU A 186 2.66 -30.97 5.43
C LEU A 186 3.61 -32.13 5.12
N ARG A 187 4.25 -32.16 3.94
CA ARG A 187 5.35 -33.10 3.63
C ARG A 187 6.55 -32.96 4.57
N TYR A 188 6.74 -31.78 5.16
CA TYR A 188 7.88 -31.47 6.02
C TYR A 188 7.54 -31.49 7.51
N VAL A 189 6.39 -32.04 7.86
CA VAL A 189 5.93 -32.18 9.25
C VAL A 189 6.09 -33.63 9.69
N GLY A 190 6.71 -33.84 10.85
CA GLY A 190 6.89 -35.19 11.39
C GLY A 190 7.71 -35.21 12.68
N ALA A 191 7.66 -36.33 13.39
CA ALA A 191 8.41 -36.50 14.64
C ALA A 191 9.92 -36.39 14.43
N ASP A 192 10.42 -36.84 13.27
CA ASP A 192 11.82 -36.80 12.83
C ASP A 192 12.17 -35.51 12.04
N LYS A 193 11.20 -34.63 11.77
CA LYS A 193 11.39 -33.39 11.00
C LYS A 193 11.63 -32.19 11.91
N GLU A 194 12.01 -31.05 11.33
CA GLU A 194 12.16 -29.81 12.11
C GLU A 194 10.83 -29.30 12.65
N ILE A 195 9.77 -29.35 11.83
CA ILE A 195 8.44 -28.90 12.20
C ILE A 195 7.65 -30.08 12.75
N LYS A 196 7.10 -29.89 13.95
CA LYS A 196 6.49 -30.96 14.73
C LYS A 196 4.95 -30.97 14.60
N PRO A 197 4.31 -32.16 14.56
CA PRO A 197 2.85 -32.25 14.45
C PRO A 197 2.09 -31.51 15.57
N GLU A 198 2.64 -31.49 16.79
CA GLU A 198 2.06 -30.78 17.95
C GLU A 198 2.07 -29.25 17.84
N TRP A 199 2.72 -28.70 16.81
CA TRP A 199 2.69 -27.27 16.51
C TRP A 199 1.55 -26.90 15.54
N LEU A 200 0.79 -27.88 15.04
CA LEU A 200 -0.30 -27.68 14.09
C LEU A 200 -1.67 -27.79 14.79
N PRO A 201 -2.78 -27.41 14.11
CA PRO A 201 -4.10 -27.52 14.69
C PRO A 201 -4.47 -28.96 15.05
N SER A 202 -5.09 -29.16 16.21
CA SER A 202 -5.45 -30.46 16.77
C SER A 202 -6.46 -31.26 15.94
N TRP A 203 -7.26 -30.57 15.13
CA TRP A 203 -8.18 -31.21 14.17
C TRP A 203 -7.48 -31.74 12.92
N LEU A 204 -6.23 -31.33 12.67
CA LEU A 204 -5.48 -31.75 11.51
C LEU A 204 -4.95 -33.17 11.69
N GLN A 205 -5.35 -34.06 10.79
CA GLN A 205 -4.74 -35.38 10.63
C GLN A 205 -3.72 -35.30 9.50
N LEU A 206 -2.46 -35.65 9.78
CA LEU A 206 -1.43 -35.65 8.75
C LEU A 206 -1.78 -36.68 7.66
N PRO A 207 -1.74 -36.28 6.37
CA PRO A 207 -1.95 -37.20 5.27
C PRO A 207 -0.94 -38.35 5.29
N THR A 208 -1.37 -39.56 4.96
CA THR A 208 -0.46 -40.71 4.78
C THR A 208 0.22 -40.73 3.41
N SER A 209 -0.20 -39.86 2.49
CA SER A 209 0.32 -39.71 1.13
C SER A 209 0.09 -38.28 0.65
N PHE A 210 0.95 -37.79 -0.24
CA PHE A 210 0.85 -36.45 -0.80
C PHE A 210 0.67 -36.52 -2.32
N PRO A 211 -0.22 -35.71 -2.93
CA PRO A 211 -0.30 -35.57 -4.39
C PRO A 211 1.03 -35.05 -4.95
N ASP A 212 1.36 -35.32 -6.22
CA ASP A 212 2.58 -34.75 -6.82
C ASP A 212 2.35 -33.31 -7.32
N ASP A 213 1.11 -32.96 -7.64
CA ASP A 213 0.70 -31.73 -8.32
C ASP A 213 0.09 -30.66 -7.38
N GLN A 214 0.02 -30.93 -6.08
CA GLN A 214 -0.50 -29.97 -5.10
C GLN A 214 0.22 -30.06 -3.75
N ALA A 215 0.58 -28.91 -3.17
CA ALA A 215 0.98 -28.84 -1.78
C ALA A 215 -0.22 -28.83 -0.82
N LEU A 216 -0.18 -29.70 0.18
CA LEU A 216 -1.12 -29.68 1.29
C LEU A 216 -0.48 -28.87 2.42
N THR A 217 -1.11 -27.77 2.81
CA THR A 217 -0.50 -26.84 3.78
C THR A 217 -1.35 -26.63 5.02
N SER A 218 -0.73 -26.28 6.13
CA SER A 218 -1.42 -25.85 7.36
C SER A 218 -0.68 -24.73 8.08
N GLN A 219 -1.33 -24.12 9.07
CA GLN A 219 -0.75 -23.06 9.88
C GLN A 219 0.09 -23.63 11.02
N ILE A 220 1.30 -23.09 11.23
CA ILE A 220 2.06 -23.28 12.46
C ILE A 220 1.42 -22.42 13.56
N CYS A 221 0.95 -23.07 14.61
CA CYS A 221 0.26 -22.43 15.71
C CYS A 221 1.25 -21.79 16.70
N LEU A 222 1.42 -20.47 16.59
CA LEU A 222 2.30 -19.68 17.47
C LEU A 222 1.79 -19.54 18.92
N GLY A 223 0.64 -20.12 19.26
CA GLY A 223 0.27 -20.37 20.67
C GLY A 223 1.24 -21.34 21.36
N ASN A 224 1.88 -22.24 20.61
CA ASN A 224 2.86 -23.19 21.13
C ASN A 224 4.23 -22.52 21.36
N PRO A 225 4.78 -22.53 22.59
CA PRO A 225 6.06 -21.87 22.90
C PRO A 225 7.27 -22.48 22.18
N ASP A 226 7.27 -23.80 21.92
CA ASP A 226 8.37 -24.47 21.21
C ASP A 226 8.39 -24.07 19.74
N ALA A 227 7.21 -23.94 19.11
CA ALA A 227 7.09 -23.42 17.75
C ALA A 227 7.65 -21.98 17.65
N ARG A 228 7.35 -21.12 18.64
CA ARG A 228 7.91 -19.76 18.69
C ARG A 228 9.43 -19.77 18.87
N ALA A 229 9.95 -20.61 19.76
CA ALA A 229 11.38 -20.73 20.00
C ALA A 229 12.13 -21.19 18.74
N TRP A 230 11.60 -22.20 18.05
CA TRP A 230 12.13 -22.65 16.76
C TRP A 230 12.10 -21.53 15.72
N MET A 231 10.97 -20.85 15.57
CA MET A 231 10.80 -19.78 14.58
C MET A 231 11.78 -18.63 14.80
N LYS A 232 11.96 -18.18 16.06
CA LYS A 232 12.93 -17.15 16.42
C LYS A 232 14.36 -17.54 16.03
N ASN A 233 14.76 -18.77 16.36
CA ASN A 233 16.10 -19.26 16.06
C ASN A 233 16.33 -19.38 14.54
N TRP A 234 15.33 -19.87 13.82
CA TRP A 234 15.39 -20.02 12.38
C TRP A 234 15.47 -18.66 11.65
N LEU A 235 14.60 -17.71 11.98
CA LEU A 235 14.66 -16.36 11.39
C LEU A 235 15.99 -15.67 11.71
N ALA A 236 16.46 -15.80 12.96
CA ALA A 236 17.76 -15.27 13.36
C ALA A 236 18.92 -15.89 12.58
N ARG A 237 18.86 -17.19 12.28
CA ARG A 237 19.81 -17.88 11.42
C ARG A 237 19.78 -17.29 10.01
N LEU A 238 18.61 -17.19 9.38
CA LEU A 238 18.49 -16.63 8.01
C LEU A 238 19.11 -15.24 7.91
N ILE A 239 18.81 -14.36 8.88
CA ILE A 239 19.36 -13.00 8.90
C ILE A 239 20.88 -13.02 8.96
N ARG A 240 21.47 -13.87 9.82
CA ARG A 240 22.92 -13.94 10.01
C ARG A 240 23.63 -14.61 8.83
N ASP A 241 23.14 -15.76 8.39
CA ASP A 241 23.77 -16.59 7.36
C ASP A 241 23.74 -15.89 6.00
N TYR A 242 22.64 -15.21 5.68
CA TYR A 242 22.45 -14.51 4.41
C TYR A 242 22.64 -13.00 4.49
N LYS A 243 23.07 -12.48 5.66
CA LYS A 243 23.34 -11.05 5.88
C LYS A 243 22.16 -10.16 5.46
N LEU A 244 20.94 -10.55 5.83
CA LEU A 244 19.73 -9.88 5.37
C LEU A 244 19.62 -8.47 5.93
N ASP A 245 19.29 -7.51 5.07
CA ASP A 245 18.84 -6.16 5.42
C ASP A 245 17.32 -6.06 5.50
N TRP A 246 16.58 -7.02 4.92
CA TRP A 246 15.13 -6.97 4.78
C TRP A 246 14.49 -8.35 4.82
N ILE A 247 13.35 -8.45 5.49
CA ILE A 247 12.48 -9.62 5.46
C ILE A 247 11.08 -9.15 5.06
N LYS A 248 10.55 -9.72 3.96
CA LYS A 248 9.13 -9.64 3.63
C LYS A 248 8.42 -10.81 4.33
N TRP A 249 7.70 -10.50 5.39
CA TRP A 249 6.94 -11.47 6.18
C TRP A 249 5.53 -11.57 5.63
N ASP A 250 5.19 -12.72 5.06
CA ASP A 250 3.89 -12.99 4.46
C ASP A 250 3.03 -13.95 5.29
N ASN A 251 1.73 -13.98 4.99
CA ASN A 251 0.77 -14.95 5.50
C ASN A 251 -0.43 -15.07 4.55
N ASN A 252 -0.52 -16.19 3.83
CA ASN A 252 -1.52 -16.46 2.79
C ASN A 252 -2.61 -17.45 3.27
N ILE A 253 -2.72 -17.66 4.58
CA ILE A 253 -3.77 -18.49 5.19
C ILE A 253 -4.46 -17.74 6.32
N ALA A 254 -5.75 -18.01 6.53
CA ALA A 254 -6.46 -17.53 7.71
C ALA A 254 -5.87 -18.16 8.98
N ALA A 255 -5.84 -17.40 10.07
CA ALA A 255 -5.40 -17.93 11.36
C ALA A 255 -6.35 -19.05 11.82
N SER A 256 -5.77 -20.21 12.11
CA SER A 256 -6.41 -21.36 12.71
C SER A 256 -5.37 -22.06 13.57
N CYS A 257 -5.36 -21.72 14.85
CA CYS A 257 -4.37 -22.17 15.82
C CYS A 257 -5.03 -23.07 16.88
N ASP A 258 -5.90 -24.02 16.49
CA ASP A 258 -6.69 -24.78 17.46
C ASP A 258 -5.86 -25.86 18.19
N LEU A 259 -5.24 -25.53 19.33
CA LEU A 259 -4.47 -26.49 20.14
C LEU A 259 -5.34 -27.32 21.09
N PRO A 260 -4.91 -28.55 21.46
CA PRO A 260 -5.64 -29.38 22.42
C PRO A 260 -5.86 -28.64 23.75
N GLY A 261 -7.12 -28.58 24.20
CA GLY A 261 -7.49 -27.99 25.49
C GLY A 261 -7.61 -26.46 25.54
N VAL A 262 -7.57 -25.78 24.39
CA VAL A 262 -7.66 -24.30 24.31
C VAL A 262 -8.77 -23.83 23.34
N PRO A 263 -10.07 -23.95 23.69
CA PRO A 263 -11.15 -23.43 22.86
C PRO A 263 -11.16 -21.89 22.86
N GLY A 264 -11.31 -21.26 21.69
CA GLY A 264 -11.52 -19.80 21.54
C GLY A 264 -10.30 -18.90 21.78
N ASP A 265 -9.42 -19.26 22.70
CA ASP A 265 -8.22 -18.50 23.06
C ASP A 265 -7.03 -18.78 22.12
N ALA A 266 -7.07 -19.85 21.34
CA ALA A 266 -5.87 -20.31 20.65
C ALA A 266 -5.47 -19.40 19.46
N ASN A 267 -6.45 -18.82 18.76
CA ASN A 267 -6.18 -17.74 17.79
C ASN A 267 -5.68 -16.46 18.48
N TRP A 268 -6.16 -16.16 19.69
CA TRP A 268 -5.58 -15.07 20.50
C TRP A 268 -4.11 -15.35 20.85
N ALA A 269 -3.82 -16.55 21.36
CA ALA A 269 -2.48 -17.01 21.68
C ALA A 269 -1.57 -17.00 20.43
N HIS A 270 -2.10 -17.32 19.25
CA HIS A 270 -1.38 -17.19 17.98
C HIS A 270 -0.86 -15.77 17.77
N TYR A 271 -1.74 -14.77 17.79
CA TYR A 271 -1.34 -13.37 17.54
C TYR A 271 -0.42 -12.83 18.62
N LYS A 272 -0.64 -13.19 19.90
CA LYS A 272 0.30 -12.87 20.98
C LYS A 272 1.67 -13.49 20.72
N GLY A 273 1.70 -14.71 20.21
CA GLY A 273 2.91 -15.40 19.81
C GLY A 273 3.62 -14.77 18.61
N LEU A 274 2.86 -14.41 17.57
CA LEU A 274 3.35 -13.65 16.41
C LEU A 274 4.03 -12.36 16.87
N TYR A 275 3.37 -11.60 17.74
CA TYR A 275 3.93 -10.38 18.32
C TYR A 275 5.22 -10.64 19.08
N GLU A 276 5.29 -11.72 19.87
CA GLU A 276 6.50 -12.12 20.59
C GLU A 276 7.68 -12.43 19.65
N VAL A 277 7.43 -13.08 18.51
CA VAL A 277 8.47 -13.40 17.51
C VAL A 277 8.95 -12.13 16.82
N LEU A 278 8.03 -11.28 16.37
CA LEU A 278 8.36 -10.00 15.74
C LEU A 278 9.11 -9.07 16.71
N ASP A 279 8.66 -8.98 17.97
CA ASP A 279 9.31 -8.17 19.02
C ASP A 279 10.74 -8.68 19.30
N TYR A 280 10.97 -9.99 19.27
CA TYR A 280 12.30 -10.57 19.33
C TYR A 280 13.19 -10.13 18.16
N LEU A 281 12.70 -10.22 16.91
CA LEU A 281 13.47 -9.77 15.73
C LEU A 281 13.79 -8.27 15.80
N ARG A 282 12.85 -7.48 16.30
CA ARG A 282 12.99 -6.04 16.53
C ARG A 282 14.05 -5.69 17.59
N GLN A 283 14.27 -6.56 18.55
CA GLN A 283 15.30 -6.40 19.57
C GLN A 283 16.67 -6.88 19.07
N GLU A 284 16.72 -8.07 18.47
CA GLU A 284 17.96 -8.72 18.06
C GLU A 284 18.55 -8.12 16.76
N PHE A 285 17.69 -7.70 15.84
CA PHE A 285 18.06 -7.20 14.51
C PHE A 285 17.43 -5.82 14.24
N PRO A 286 17.81 -4.78 15.00
CA PRO A 286 17.16 -3.47 14.94
C PRO A 286 17.33 -2.73 13.61
N ASN A 287 18.32 -3.14 12.79
CA ASN A 287 18.63 -2.52 11.50
C ASN A 287 18.02 -3.26 10.30
N VAL A 288 17.44 -4.45 10.52
CA VAL A 288 16.74 -5.19 9.47
C VAL A 288 15.38 -4.56 9.28
N ILE A 289 14.96 -4.34 8.03
CA ILE A 289 13.62 -3.88 7.73
C ILE A 289 12.66 -5.07 7.73
N LEU A 290 11.54 -4.96 8.44
CA LEU A 290 10.45 -5.95 8.34
C LEU A 290 9.32 -5.34 7.53
N GLU A 291 9.00 -5.99 6.42
CA GLU A 291 7.83 -5.70 5.61
C GLU A 291 6.69 -6.65 6.00
N ASN A 292 5.53 -6.08 6.30
CA ASN A 292 4.31 -6.83 6.57
C ASN A 292 3.58 -7.17 5.26
N CYS A 293 3.21 -8.42 5.09
CA CYS A 293 2.40 -8.92 3.98
C CYS A 293 1.45 -10.00 4.52
N ALA A 294 0.24 -10.06 3.94
CA ALA A 294 -0.69 -11.15 4.12
C ALA A 294 -1.61 -11.22 2.90
N ALA A 295 -1.14 -11.82 1.81
CA ALA A 295 -1.79 -11.73 0.48
C ALA A 295 -2.16 -10.27 0.16
N GLY A 296 -1.15 -9.39 0.14
CA GLY A 296 -1.36 -7.94 0.20
C GLY A 296 -1.65 -7.45 1.62
N GLY A 297 -2.65 -6.58 1.73
CA GLY A 297 -2.93 -5.80 2.93
C GLY A 297 -3.88 -6.44 3.96
N HIS A 298 -4.18 -7.74 3.91
CA HIS A 298 -5.21 -8.34 4.77
C HIS A 298 -4.89 -8.27 6.28
N ARG A 299 -3.61 -8.14 6.63
CA ARG A 299 -3.14 -7.96 8.01
C ARG A 299 -2.44 -6.61 8.20
N MET A 300 -2.87 -5.58 7.47
CA MET A 300 -2.47 -4.20 7.74
C MET A 300 -3.29 -3.62 8.89
N ASP A 301 -2.69 -3.59 10.07
CA ASP A 301 -3.26 -3.06 11.30
C ASP A 301 -2.19 -2.37 12.16
N TYR A 302 -2.63 -1.72 13.25
CA TYR A 302 -1.75 -0.94 14.11
C TYR A 302 -0.85 -1.78 15.02
N ALA A 303 -1.18 -3.05 15.30
CA ALA A 303 -0.31 -3.94 16.06
C ALA A 303 0.84 -4.48 15.19
N MET A 304 0.59 -4.72 13.91
CA MET A 304 1.63 -5.02 12.92
C MET A 304 2.50 -3.80 12.65
N MET A 305 1.92 -2.61 12.39
CA MET A 305 2.70 -1.39 12.13
C MET A 305 3.63 -0.98 13.27
N ARG A 306 3.33 -1.38 14.51
CA ARG A 306 4.24 -1.20 15.66
C ARG A 306 5.53 -2.03 15.53
N ARG A 307 5.49 -3.10 14.75
CA ARG A 307 6.50 -4.17 14.66
C ARG A 307 7.16 -4.27 13.28
N THR A 308 6.55 -3.68 12.27
CA THR A 308 7.05 -3.65 10.89
C THR A 308 7.25 -2.21 10.42
N ASP A 309 8.08 -2.04 9.40
CA ASP A 309 8.56 -0.73 8.94
C ASP A 309 7.82 -0.23 7.69
N VAL A 310 7.26 -1.17 6.93
CA VAL A 310 6.46 -0.97 5.72
C VAL A 310 5.50 -2.15 5.55
N ALA A 311 4.47 -2.01 4.72
CA ALA A 311 3.56 -3.09 4.38
C ALA A 311 3.24 -3.13 2.89
N TRP A 312 3.21 -4.34 2.33
CA TRP A 312 2.71 -4.59 0.99
C TRP A 312 1.21 -4.27 0.93
N LEU A 313 0.84 -3.26 0.15
CA LEU A 313 -0.50 -2.69 0.22
C LEU A 313 -1.57 -3.62 -0.35
N SER A 314 -1.32 -4.19 -1.54
CA SER A 314 -2.28 -5.02 -2.25
C SER A 314 -1.60 -5.78 -3.39
N ASP A 315 -1.99 -7.04 -3.60
CA ASP A 315 -1.60 -7.80 -4.80
C ASP A 315 -2.28 -7.25 -6.07
N GLU A 316 -3.40 -6.53 -5.92
CA GLU A 316 -4.06 -5.77 -6.99
C GLU A 316 -3.30 -4.45 -7.22
N THR A 317 -2.13 -4.56 -7.85
CA THR A 317 -1.19 -3.44 -8.06
C THR A 317 -1.12 -2.97 -9.51
N ASP A 318 -2.08 -3.38 -10.34
CA ASP A 318 -2.32 -2.90 -11.69
C ASP A 318 -3.82 -2.96 -12.05
N PRO A 319 -4.28 -2.11 -12.97
CA PRO A 319 -3.61 -0.93 -13.52
C PRO A 319 -3.46 0.22 -12.50
N SER A 320 -2.72 1.26 -12.88
CA SER A 320 -2.27 2.37 -12.05
C SER A 320 -3.38 3.06 -11.27
N TYR A 321 -4.57 3.25 -11.85
CA TYR A 321 -5.67 3.91 -11.15
C TYR A 321 -6.15 3.12 -9.93
N ARG A 322 -6.04 1.78 -9.93
CA ARG A 322 -6.33 0.95 -8.75
C ARG A 322 -5.30 1.19 -7.66
N VAL A 323 -4.02 1.27 -8.03
CA VAL A 323 -2.95 1.60 -7.08
C VAL A 323 -3.19 2.96 -6.45
N ARG A 324 -3.51 3.98 -7.26
CA ARG A 324 -3.83 5.33 -6.75
C ARG A 324 -5.04 5.30 -5.81
N HIS A 325 -6.08 4.55 -6.15
CA HIS A 325 -7.24 4.35 -5.30
C HIS A 325 -6.87 3.66 -3.97
N HIS A 326 -6.07 2.59 -4.00
CA HIS A 326 -5.61 1.89 -2.80
C HIS A 326 -4.77 2.81 -1.90
N VAL A 327 -3.82 3.57 -2.47
CA VAL A 327 -2.99 4.53 -1.72
C VAL A 327 -3.87 5.64 -1.13
N ALA A 328 -4.81 6.18 -1.91
CA ALA A 328 -5.76 7.18 -1.43
C ALA A 328 -6.68 6.63 -0.33
N GLY A 329 -7.11 5.37 -0.36
CA GLY A 329 -7.89 4.77 0.72
C GLY A 329 -7.06 4.50 1.97
N ALA A 330 -5.93 3.81 1.82
CA ALA A 330 -5.09 3.36 2.93
C ALA A 330 -4.42 4.53 3.68
N SER A 331 -4.12 5.63 2.99
CA SER A 331 -3.49 6.81 3.62
C SER A 331 -4.40 7.59 4.57
N TYR A 332 -5.67 7.20 4.74
CA TYR A 332 -6.52 7.70 5.83
C TYR A 332 -6.09 7.14 7.19
N ALA A 333 -5.63 5.90 7.22
CA ALA A 333 -5.31 5.20 8.47
C ALA A 333 -3.79 5.03 8.68
N PHE A 334 -3.04 4.91 7.58
CA PHE A 334 -1.61 4.64 7.61
C PHE A 334 -0.80 5.74 6.93
N PRO A 335 0.38 6.06 7.45
CA PRO A 335 1.20 7.10 6.86
C PRO A 335 1.80 6.60 5.52
N PRO A 336 1.92 7.47 4.49
CA PRO A 336 2.32 7.07 3.14
C PRO A 336 3.62 6.27 3.05
N GLU A 337 4.60 6.55 3.90
CA GLU A 337 5.87 5.82 3.94
C GLU A 337 5.76 4.36 4.42
N TYR A 338 4.59 3.95 4.95
CA TYR A 338 4.28 2.58 5.33
C TYR A 338 3.57 1.81 4.21
N LEU A 339 3.13 2.49 3.15
CA LEU A 339 2.38 1.91 2.05
C LEU A 339 3.32 1.52 0.91
N ASN A 340 3.64 0.23 0.77
CA ASN A 340 4.50 -0.28 -0.29
C ASN A 340 3.68 -0.58 -1.56
N THR A 341 4.12 -0.07 -2.70
CA THR A 341 3.45 -0.27 -4.00
C THR A 341 4.46 -0.49 -5.11
N TRP A 342 4.20 -1.45 -6.00
CA TRP A 342 5.13 -1.84 -7.05
C TRP A 342 4.55 -1.68 -8.44
N ILE A 343 5.42 -1.31 -9.38
CA ILE A 343 5.16 -1.58 -10.79
C ILE A 343 5.50 -3.05 -11.04
N VAL A 344 4.64 -3.76 -11.77
CA VAL A 344 4.74 -5.21 -11.97
C VAL A 344 4.76 -5.54 -13.46
N GLU A 345 5.12 -6.79 -13.79
CA GLU A 345 4.72 -7.35 -15.08
C GLU A 345 3.19 -7.46 -15.11
N SER A 346 2.56 -6.82 -16.09
CA SER A 346 1.11 -6.61 -16.14
C SER A 346 0.60 -6.77 -17.56
N TYR A 347 -0.61 -7.33 -17.69
CA TYR A 347 -1.34 -7.34 -18.96
C TYR A 347 -1.80 -5.94 -19.39
N PHE A 348 -2.16 -5.08 -18.42
CA PHE A 348 -2.70 -3.74 -18.69
C PHE A 348 -1.60 -2.69 -18.92
N GLU A 349 -0.43 -2.85 -18.28
CA GLU A 349 0.65 -1.85 -18.25
C GLU A 349 1.98 -2.47 -18.72
N HIS A 350 2.03 -2.85 -20.00
CA HIS A 350 3.20 -3.44 -20.63
C HIS A 350 4.13 -2.38 -21.26
N PHE A 351 5.44 -2.49 -21.01
CA PHE A 351 6.48 -1.68 -21.66
C PHE A 351 7.72 -2.55 -21.97
N GLY A 352 8.47 -2.16 -23.00
CA GLY A 352 9.64 -2.91 -23.50
C GLY A 352 9.44 -3.53 -24.89
N ASP A 353 8.20 -3.53 -25.40
CA ASP A 353 7.84 -3.96 -26.76
C ASP A 353 8.14 -2.90 -27.84
N ALA A 354 7.84 -3.22 -29.11
CA ALA A 354 8.15 -2.42 -30.30
C ALA A 354 7.58 -0.97 -30.35
N GLU A 355 6.72 -0.58 -29.40
CA GLU A 355 6.20 0.77 -29.27
C GLU A 355 6.64 1.37 -27.93
N GLU A 356 7.67 2.22 -27.97
CA GLU A 356 8.19 2.91 -26.78
C GLU A 356 7.18 3.96 -26.29
N LYS A 357 6.84 3.91 -25.00
CA LYS A 357 5.83 4.78 -24.36
C LYS A 357 6.40 5.47 -23.11
N PRO A 358 7.41 6.34 -23.25
CA PRO A 358 8.15 6.93 -22.12
C PRO A 358 7.25 7.70 -21.14
N ASP A 359 6.27 8.46 -21.63
CA ASP A 359 5.42 9.29 -20.77
C ASP A 359 4.31 8.50 -20.06
N LEU A 360 3.83 7.40 -20.65
CA LEU A 360 2.99 6.43 -19.95
C LEU A 360 3.78 5.71 -18.85
N LEU A 361 5.03 5.30 -19.14
CA LEU A 361 5.90 4.72 -18.12
C LEU A 361 6.09 5.68 -16.93
N ARG A 362 6.27 6.98 -17.18
CA ARG A 362 6.31 7.98 -16.08
C ARG A 362 5.03 7.98 -15.26
N ALA A 363 3.86 7.95 -15.90
CA ALA A 363 2.58 7.91 -15.18
C ALA A 363 2.42 6.63 -14.35
N TRP A 364 2.84 5.49 -14.88
CA TRP A 364 2.81 4.21 -14.18
C TRP A 364 3.75 4.22 -12.96
N LEU A 365 4.99 4.69 -13.12
CA LEU A 365 5.96 4.84 -12.03
C LEU A 365 5.43 5.77 -10.94
N ARG A 366 4.97 6.97 -11.32
CA ARG A 366 4.46 7.99 -10.38
C ARG A 366 3.25 7.53 -9.59
N SER A 367 2.41 6.67 -10.17
CA SER A 367 1.26 6.07 -9.47
C SER A 367 1.67 5.20 -8.28
N ARG A 368 2.92 4.72 -8.24
CA ARG A 368 3.53 3.96 -7.12
C ARG A 368 4.48 4.80 -6.24
N MET A 369 4.71 6.06 -6.58
CA MET A 369 5.64 6.95 -5.86
C MET A 369 4.96 7.79 -4.78
N MET A 370 3.66 7.63 -4.58
CA MET A 370 2.91 8.23 -3.47
C MET A 370 3.06 7.45 -2.15
N GLY A 371 3.83 6.37 -2.15
CA GLY A 371 4.22 5.57 -0.98
C GLY A 371 5.66 5.06 -1.10
N ALA A 372 6.00 3.99 -0.37
CA ALA A 372 7.24 3.25 -0.59
C ALA A 372 7.22 2.61 -1.99
N PHE A 373 8.25 2.89 -2.79
CA PHE A 373 8.29 2.57 -4.21
C PHE A 373 9.14 1.33 -4.50
N GLY A 374 8.62 0.44 -5.33
CA GLY A 374 9.37 -0.71 -5.84
C GLY A 374 8.97 -1.15 -7.25
N ILE A 375 9.74 -2.11 -7.75
CA ILE A 375 9.58 -2.73 -9.07
C ILE A 375 9.59 -4.25 -8.88
N SER A 376 8.67 -4.93 -9.55
CA SER A 376 8.63 -6.38 -9.65
C SER A 376 8.40 -6.80 -11.09
N ARG A 377 9.33 -6.43 -11.96
CA ARG A 377 9.34 -6.73 -13.39
C ARG A 377 10.78 -6.91 -13.85
N GLU A 378 11.02 -7.70 -14.88
CA GLU A 378 12.33 -7.70 -15.53
C GLU A 378 12.73 -6.28 -15.97
N VAL A 379 14.00 -5.92 -15.75
CA VAL A 379 14.56 -4.62 -16.18
C VAL A 379 15.91 -4.75 -16.90
N SER A 380 16.40 -5.98 -17.06
CA SER A 380 17.61 -6.29 -17.84
C SER A 380 17.47 -5.94 -19.32
N ASP A 381 16.26 -6.02 -19.86
CA ASP A 381 15.94 -5.90 -21.28
C ASP A 381 15.46 -4.49 -21.70
N LEU A 382 15.39 -3.54 -20.77
CA LEU A 382 14.95 -2.18 -21.06
C LEU A 382 15.78 -1.53 -22.16
N THR A 383 15.08 -0.94 -23.13
CA THR A 383 15.70 -0.06 -24.14
C THR A 383 16.42 1.11 -23.47
N PRO A 384 17.42 1.72 -24.14
CA PRO A 384 18.13 2.87 -23.59
C PRO A 384 17.20 4.03 -23.18
N GLU A 385 16.11 4.24 -23.92
CA GLU A 385 15.13 5.30 -23.62
C GLU A 385 14.33 5.01 -22.35
N LEU A 386 13.73 3.82 -22.23
CA LEU A 386 12.96 3.45 -21.04
C LEU A 386 13.85 3.38 -19.79
N ARG A 387 15.09 2.89 -19.94
CA ARG A 387 16.11 2.91 -18.89
C ARG A 387 16.41 4.34 -18.42
N ALA A 388 16.54 5.29 -19.34
CA ALA A 388 16.75 6.70 -18.99
C ALA A 388 15.56 7.29 -18.23
N VAL A 389 14.32 6.97 -18.63
CA VAL A 389 13.09 7.37 -17.92
C VAL A 389 13.07 6.82 -16.49
N MET A 390 13.34 5.53 -16.31
CA MET A 390 13.36 4.91 -14.97
C MET A 390 14.43 5.52 -14.08
N LYS A 391 15.66 5.71 -14.58
CA LYS A 391 16.75 6.36 -13.82
C LYS A 391 16.35 7.76 -13.36
N GLU A 392 15.73 8.54 -14.25
CA GLU A 392 15.31 9.89 -13.92
C GLU A 392 14.21 9.92 -12.86
N GLU A 393 13.13 9.13 -13.01
CA GLU A 393 12.03 9.12 -12.05
C GLU A 393 12.46 8.52 -10.70
N ILE A 394 13.33 7.50 -10.68
CA ILE A 394 13.92 6.95 -9.45
C ILE A 394 14.76 8.01 -8.73
N ALA A 395 15.60 8.75 -9.45
CA ALA A 395 16.39 9.84 -8.86
C ALA A 395 15.48 10.93 -8.26
N ARG A 396 14.45 11.37 -9.00
CA ARG A 396 13.46 12.35 -8.52
C ARG A 396 12.69 11.85 -7.30
N TYR A 397 12.32 10.57 -7.27
CA TYR A 397 11.72 9.95 -6.09
C TYR A 397 12.66 10.03 -4.89
N LYS A 398 13.93 9.65 -5.05
CA LYS A 398 14.92 9.69 -3.96
C LYS A 398 15.17 11.11 -3.43
N ASP A 399 15.13 12.12 -4.30
CA ASP A 399 15.27 13.53 -3.92
C ASP A 399 14.07 14.06 -3.14
N THR A 400 12.87 13.52 -3.39
CA THR A 400 11.63 14.06 -2.83
C THR A 400 10.97 13.19 -1.76
N ARG A 401 11.29 11.89 -1.66
CA ARG A 401 10.67 10.91 -0.74
C ARG A 401 10.70 11.29 0.74
N ALA A 402 11.61 12.18 1.15
CA ALA A 402 11.62 12.70 2.51
C ALA A 402 10.32 13.46 2.86
N ILE A 403 9.52 13.84 1.87
CA ILE A 403 8.17 14.35 2.06
C ILE A 403 7.19 13.27 2.53
N LEU A 404 7.40 12.00 2.18
CA LEU A 404 6.51 10.91 2.58
C LEU A 404 6.54 10.74 4.11
N THR A 405 7.71 10.87 4.73
CA THR A 405 7.91 10.63 6.17
C THR A 405 7.58 11.83 7.06
N ARG A 406 7.45 13.03 6.48
CA ARG A 406 7.28 14.30 7.24
C ARG A 406 6.06 15.12 6.82
N GLY A 407 5.64 14.93 5.57
CA GLY A 407 4.55 15.67 4.97
C GLY A 407 3.19 15.20 5.49
N ARG A 408 2.25 16.15 5.42
CA ARG A 408 0.82 15.90 5.43
C ARG A 408 0.38 15.52 4.03
N ILE A 409 -0.57 14.60 3.91
CA ILE A 409 -1.18 14.22 2.64
C ILE A 409 -2.59 14.82 2.52
N TYR A 410 -2.90 15.38 1.36
CA TYR A 410 -4.20 15.95 1.03
C TYR A 410 -4.68 15.42 -0.31
N ARG A 411 -5.92 14.95 -0.36
CA ARG A 411 -6.59 14.57 -1.61
C ARG A 411 -7.17 15.83 -2.22
N LEU A 412 -6.80 16.13 -3.46
CA LEU A 412 -7.22 17.38 -4.12
C LEU A 412 -8.46 17.21 -4.99
N PHE A 413 -8.83 15.97 -5.27
CA PHE A 413 -10.09 15.58 -5.88
C PHE A 413 -10.80 14.54 -5.01
N PRO A 414 -12.14 14.42 -5.11
CA PRO A 414 -12.86 13.29 -4.54
C PRO A 414 -12.22 11.98 -5.03
N GLN A 415 -12.15 10.99 -4.14
CA GLN A 415 -11.71 9.66 -4.54
C GLN A 415 -12.68 9.11 -5.59
N ASN A 416 -12.13 8.61 -6.68
CA ASN A 416 -12.90 7.95 -7.71
C ASN A 416 -13.58 6.69 -7.15
N ASP A 417 -14.89 6.58 -7.37
CA ASP A 417 -15.63 5.35 -7.09
C ASP A 417 -15.25 4.34 -8.17
N LEU A 418 -14.55 3.28 -7.75
CA LEU A 418 -14.30 2.17 -8.65
C LEU A 418 -15.52 1.25 -8.49
N ASP A 419 -16.42 1.28 -9.46
CA ASP A 419 -17.53 0.33 -9.54
C ASP A 419 -16.99 -1.10 -9.36
N ALA A 420 -17.84 -2.05 -8.97
CA ALA A 420 -17.44 -3.45 -8.75
C ALA A 420 -16.77 -4.13 -9.97
N GLN A 421 -16.77 -3.49 -11.14
CA GLN A 421 -16.08 -3.92 -12.37
C GLN A 421 -14.68 -3.32 -12.55
N LEU A 422 -14.25 -2.41 -11.67
CA LEU A 422 -12.91 -1.84 -11.63
C LEU A 422 -12.50 -1.19 -12.96
N GLU A 423 -13.39 -0.39 -13.54
CA GLU A 423 -13.15 0.38 -14.77
C GLU A 423 -12.27 1.62 -14.51
N PRO A 424 -11.56 2.14 -15.52
CA PRO A 424 -10.81 3.37 -15.39
C PRO A 424 -11.70 4.56 -14.97
N PRO A 425 -11.20 5.48 -14.13
CA PRO A 425 -11.99 6.61 -13.69
C PRO A 425 -12.10 7.70 -14.75
N ASP A 426 -13.30 8.27 -14.90
CA ASP A 426 -13.51 9.46 -15.73
C ASP A 426 -12.77 10.70 -15.18
N GLN A 427 -12.61 10.80 -13.85
CA GLN A 427 -12.08 11.99 -13.17
C GLN A 427 -10.57 11.88 -12.85
N PRO A 428 -9.83 13.00 -12.67
CA PRO A 428 -8.39 12.89 -12.49
C PRO A 428 -8.11 12.44 -11.04
N ASP A 429 -6.86 12.07 -10.78
CA ASP A 429 -6.41 11.87 -9.40
C ASP A 429 -5.36 12.91 -9.05
N ALA A 430 -5.41 13.42 -7.81
CA ALA A 430 -4.36 14.29 -7.32
C ALA A 430 -4.16 14.17 -5.81
N ALA A 431 -2.89 14.10 -5.41
CA ALA A 431 -2.45 14.09 -4.03
C ALA A 431 -1.37 15.15 -3.80
N GLU A 432 -1.59 16.01 -2.81
CA GLU A 432 -0.60 16.97 -2.31
C GLU A 432 0.06 16.41 -1.05
N PHE A 433 1.39 16.49 -1.03
CA PHE A 433 2.21 16.30 0.16
C PHE A 433 2.78 17.66 0.58
N TYR A 434 2.62 18.05 1.84
CA TYR A 434 3.13 19.31 2.35
C TYR A 434 3.79 19.17 3.72
N ASP A 435 5.06 19.56 3.82
CA ASP A 435 5.78 19.66 5.09
C ASP A 435 5.75 21.12 5.57
N PRO A 436 4.99 21.44 6.64
CA PRO A 436 4.91 22.80 7.16
C PRO A 436 6.21 23.30 7.81
N THR A 437 7.13 22.40 8.16
CA THR A 437 8.42 22.71 8.80
C THR A 437 9.39 23.29 7.79
N THR A 438 9.60 22.57 6.69
CA THR A 438 10.46 23.03 5.58
C THR A 438 9.72 23.97 4.63
N ARG A 439 8.38 24.00 4.71
CA ARG A 439 7.49 24.76 3.82
C ARG A 439 7.67 24.35 2.36
N THR A 440 7.90 23.05 2.15
CA THR A 440 8.05 22.43 0.84
C THR A 440 6.94 21.41 0.63
N GLY A 441 6.51 21.24 -0.60
CA GLY A 441 5.55 20.21 -0.95
C GLY A 441 5.70 19.70 -2.37
N LEU A 442 4.91 18.66 -2.63
CA LEU A 442 4.91 17.85 -3.83
C LEU A 442 3.45 17.58 -4.21
N ILE A 443 3.12 17.66 -5.50
CA ILE A 443 1.79 17.31 -5.99
C ILE A 443 1.94 16.30 -7.11
N TYR A 444 1.31 15.14 -6.95
CA TYR A 444 1.10 14.20 -8.04
C TYR A 444 -0.26 14.47 -8.67
N LEU A 445 -0.29 14.65 -9.99
CA LEU A 445 -1.50 14.84 -10.78
C LEU A 445 -1.54 13.78 -11.90
N PHE A 446 -2.68 13.15 -12.07
CA PHE A 446 -2.91 12.12 -13.09
C PHE A 446 -4.16 12.44 -13.90
N GLN A 447 -4.08 12.22 -15.21
CA GLN A 447 -5.23 12.33 -16.11
C GLN A 447 -6.21 11.17 -15.83
N GLY A 448 -7.51 11.45 -15.92
CA GLY A 448 -8.56 10.43 -16.02
C GLY A 448 -8.81 10.02 -17.48
N ASP A 449 -9.72 9.08 -17.72
CA ASP A 449 -9.97 8.55 -19.06
C ASP A 449 -10.68 9.54 -20.00
N VAL A 450 -11.42 10.50 -19.44
CA VAL A 450 -12.05 11.55 -20.23
C VAL A 450 -11.11 12.75 -20.33
N ALA A 451 -10.66 13.05 -21.55
CA ALA A 451 -9.88 14.26 -21.83
C ALA A 451 -10.71 15.51 -21.51
N TRP A 452 -10.10 16.51 -20.87
CA TRP A 452 -10.76 17.74 -20.45
C TRP A 452 -10.01 18.99 -20.84
N ASP A 453 -10.77 20.05 -21.10
CA ASP A 453 -10.23 21.33 -21.51
C ASP A 453 -9.41 22.00 -20.39
N GLU A 454 -9.93 22.09 -19.15
CA GLU A 454 -9.22 22.67 -18.00
C GLU A 454 -9.71 22.11 -16.65
N ARG A 455 -8.78 21.91 -15.69
CA ARG A 455 -9.09 21.61 -14.29
C ARG A 455 -8.32 22.49 -13.32
N ARG A 456 -9.02 23.02 -12.34
CA ARG A 456 -8.45 23.83 -11.27
C ARG A 456 -8.15 22.96 -10.06
N VAL A 457 -6.91 23.02 -9.59
CA VAL A 457 -6.44 22.36 -8.37
C VAL A 457 -6.25 23.42 -7.30
N LEU A 458 -6.94 23.25 -6.17
CA LEU A 458 -6.80 24.09 -4.98
C LEU A 458 -5.86 23.40 -4.01
N LEU A 459 -4.73 24.04 -3.70
CA LEU A 459 -3.77 23.49 -2.73
C LEU A 459 -4.33 23.60 -1.31
N ARG A 460 -3.74 22.88 -0.36
CA ARG A 460 -4.24 22.78 1.01
C ARG A 460 -3.13 22.95 2.05
N GLY A 461 -3.51 23.45 3.24
CA GLY A 461 -2.61 23.52 4.39
C GLY A 461 -1.49 24.59 4.32
N LEU A 462 -1.43 25.40 3.26
CA LEU A 462 -0.42 26.45 3.10
C LEU A 462 -0.63 27.63 4.06
N ASN A 463 0.43 28.39 4.33
CA ASN A 463 0.28 29.67 5.02
C ASN A 463 -0.20 30.74 4.02
N PRO A 464 -1.35 31.40 4.26
CA PRO A 464 -1.92 32.34 3.28
C PRO A 464 -1.03 33.56 3.01
N ASN A 465 -0.16 33.93 3.96
CA ASN A 465 0.68 35.12 3.90
C ASN A 465 2.06 34.87 3.28
N PHE A 466 2.42 33.62 2.99
CA PHE A 466 3.69 33.29 2.34
C PHE A 466 3.53 33.19 0.84
N SER A 467 4.60 33.54 0.11
CA SER A 467 4.74 33.24 -1.30
C SER A 467 5.40 31.89 -1.48
N TYR A 468 4.96 31.15 -2.50
CA TYR A 468 5.46 29.84 -2.87
C TYR A 468 5.83 29.82 -4.35
N ALA A 469 7.07 29.43 -4.64
CA ALA A 469 7.49 29.07 -5.98
C ALA A 469 7.00 27.66 -6.27
N VAL A 470 6.25 27.48 -7.36
CA VAL A 470 5.73 26.20 -7.83
C VAL A 470 6.37 25.88 -9.18
N GLN A 471 6.91 24.68 -9.33
CA GLN A 471 7.59 24.24 -10.54
C GLN A 471 7.21 22.80 -10.89
N SER A 472 6.92 22.53 -12.17
CA SER A 472 6.77 21.15 -12.64
C SER A 472 8.12 20.46 -12.85
N PHE A 473 8.16 19.14 -12.69
CA PHE A 473 9.36 18.34 -12.93
C PHE A 473 9.97 18.50 -14.32
N ARG A 474 9.13 18.72 -15.35
CA ARG A 474 9.56 19.01 -16.73
C ARG A 474 9.78 20.51 -17.00
N GLN A 475 9.67 21.35 -15.97
CA GLN A 475 9.83 22.81 -16.04
C GLN A 475 8.88 23.51 -17.03
N THR A 476 7.78 22.85 -17.37
CA THR A 476 6.69 23.38 -18.21
C THR A 476 5.80 24.38 -17.46
N LEU A 477 5.83 24.33 -16.12
CA LEU A 477 5.16 25.28 -15.25
C LEU A 477 6.18 25.88 -14.30
N SER A 478 6.17 27.21 -14.17
CA SER A 478 6.88 27.95 -13.14
C SER A 478 6.06 29.17 -12.76
N LEU A 479 5.66 29.27 -11.50
CA LEU A 479 4.91 30.42 -10.98
C LEU A 479 5.31 30.72 -9.54
N ASN A 480 5.10 31.96 -9.11
CA ASN A 480 5.24 32.36 -7.71
C ASN A 480 3.94 33.04 -7.28
N GLN A 481 3.25 32.44 -6.30
CA GLN A 481 1.95 32.91 -5.85
C GLN A 481 1.84 32.83 -4.33
N THR A 482 0.92 33.60 -3.74
CA THR A 482 0.67 33.51 -2.30
C THR A 482 -0.05 32.20 -1.95
N GLY A 483 0.15 31.69 -0.74
CA GLY A 483 -0.63 30.55 -0.23
C GLY A 483 -2.14 30.82 -0.30
N GLN A 484 -2.56 32.07 -0.06
CA GLN A 484 -3.96 32.46 -0.20
C GLN A 484 -4.46 32.26 -1.63
N PHE A 485 -3.66 32.68 -2.63
CA PHE A 485 -4.01 32.47 -4.04
C PHE A 485 -4.07 30.98 -4.37
N LEU A 486 -3.05 30.21 -3.99
CA LEU A 486 -2.97 28.77 -4.29
C LEU A 486 -4.11 27.96 -3.63
N MET A 487 -4.58 28.36 -2.45
CA MET A 487 -5.69 27.67 -1.76
C MET A 487 -7.09 28.13 -2.20
N THR A 488 -7.25 29.32 -2.79
CA THR A 488 -8.58 29.87 -3.14
C THR A 488 -8.82 30.02 -4.64
N GLN A 489 -7.79 30.40 -5.40
CA GLN A 489 -7.83 30.52 -6.85
C GLN A 489 -7.21 29.30 -7.53
N GLY A 490 -6.24 28.65 -6.87
CA GLY A 490 -5.62 27.42 -7.37
C GLY A 490 -4.69 27.61 -8.56
N ILE A 491 -4.34 26.48 -9.16
CA ILE A 491 -3.61 26.41 -10.41
C ILE A 491 -4.50 25.68 -11.42
N THR A 492 -4.68 26.26 -12.61
CA THR A 492 -5.39 25.61 -13.71
C THR A 492 -4.41 24.75 -14.51
N PHE A 493 -4.81 23.51 -14.78
CA PHE A 493 -4.06 22.54 -15.56
C PHE A 493 -4.86 22.09 -16.77
N THR A 494 -4.12 21.83 -17.84
CA THR A 494 -4.55 21.07 -19.00
C THR A 494 -3.63 19.86 -19.10
N PHE A 495 -4.22 18.67 -19.24
CA PHE A 495 -3.43 17.49 -19.60
C PHE A 495 -3.30 17.49 -21.12
N ASP A 496 -2.08 17.32 -21.58
CA ASP A 496 -1.83 16.89 -22.94
C ASP A 496 -1.96 15.35 -22.94
N SER A 497 -2.68 14.77 -23.92
CA SER A 497 -2.91 13.32 -23.99
C SER A 497 -1.60 12.53 -24.02
N ASP A 498 -0.52 13.16 -24.50
CA ASP A 498 0.81 12.58 -24.54
C ASP A 498 1.47 12.53 -23.14
N TYR A 499 0.94 13.25 -22.15
CA TYR A 499 1.48 13.39 -20.80
C TYR A 499 0.42 13.13 -19.72
N PRO A 500 0.05 11.85 -19.48
CA PRO A 500 -1.05 11.49 -18.58
C PRO A 500 -0.73 11.69 -17.08
N SER A 501 0.45 12.23 -16.74
CA SER A 501 0.79 12.62 -15.38
C SER A 501 1.74 13.81 -15.32
N THR A 502 1.62 14.59 -14.25
CA THR A 502 2.58 15.65 -13.90
C THR A 502 2.89 15.64 -12.42
N VAL A 503 4.09 16.09 -12.07
CA VAL A 503 4.52 16.27 -10.69
C VAL A 503 5.00 17.69 -10.51
N LEU A 504 4.50 18.35 -9.46
CA LEU A 504 4.85 19.71 -9.10
C LEU A 504 5.58 19.71 -7.77
N THR A 505 6.63 20.50 -7.67
CA THR A 505 7.24 20.85 -6.40
C THR A 505 6.86 22.28 -6.06
N PHE A 506 6.75 22.58 -4.78
CA PHE A 506 6.61 23.95 -4.33
C PHE A 506 7.38 24.21 -3.05
N SER A 507 7.89 25.43 -2.90
CA SER A 507 8.62 25.84 -1.69
C SER A 507 8.38 27.32 -1.39
N SER A 508 8.36 27.66 -0.11
CA SER A 508 8.18 29.06 0.29
C SER A 508 9.38 29.92 -0.12
N THR A 509 9.12 31.01 -0.82
CA THR A 509 10.12 32.01 -1.23
C THR A 509 10.27 33.14 -0.22
N THR A 510 9.35 33.23 0.74
CA THR A 510 9.43 34.23 1.82
C THR A 510 10.46 33.77 2.85
N THR A 511 11.66 34.35 2.78
CA THR A 511 12.64 34.28 3.89
C THR A 511 12.01 34.87 5.13
N ALA A 512 12.21 34.24 6.29
CA ALA A 512 11.69 34.76 7.56
C ALA A 512 12.32 36.13 7.87
N THR A 513 11.68 37.22 7.44
CA THR A 513 12.05 38.59 7.83
C THR A 513 10.85 39.52 7.74
N THR A 514 10.72 40.30 8.82
CA THR A 514 9.76 41.36 9.14
C THR A 514 9.50 42.33 7.95
N PRO A 515 8.25 42.82 7.75
CA PRO A 515 7.89 43.56 6.54
C PRO A 515 8.40 45.02 6.54
N VAL A 516 9.05 45.44 5.45
CA VAL A 516 9.30 46.86 5.08
C VAL A 516 9.09 47.03 3.56
N PRO A 517 8.53 48.17 3.08
CA PRO A 517 7.69 48.22 1.88
C PRO A 517 8.41 48.49 0.55
N THR A 518 7.67 48.08 -0.48
CA THR A 518 7.72 48.23 -1.94
C THR A 518 8.62 49.32 -2.54
N ARG A 519 9.40 48.94 -3.57
CA ARG A 519 9.75 49.84 -4.67
C ARG A 519 9.77 49.11 -6.01
N VAL A 520 9.07 49.69 -6.97
CA VAL A 520 8.82 49.20 -8.34
C VAL A 520 10.06 49.42 -9.22
N ALA A 521 10.41 48.44 -10.05
CA ALA A 521 11.32 48.62 -11.20
C ALA A 521 10.84 47.78 -12.40
N THR A 522 10.71 48.45 -13.54
CA THR A 522 10.33 47.96 -14.87
C THR A 522 11.55 47.50 -15.66
N ALA A 523 11.45 46.40 -16.42
CA ALA A 523 12.35 46.10 -17.55
C ALA A 523 11.69 45.18 -18.59
N THR A 524 12.12 45.40 -19.83
CA THR A 524 11.59 45.07 -21.16
C THR A 524 11.94 43.66 -21.65
N SER A 525 11.08 43.09 -22.52
CA SER A 525 11.23 41.77 -23.15
C SER A 525 11.86 41.83 -24.55
N THR A 526 12.57 40.76 -24.97
CA THR A 526 12.62 40.34 -26.39
C THR A 526 12.76 38.81 -26.56
N ARG A 527 12.11 38.31 -27.63
CA ARG A 527 12.23 37.05 -28.41
C ARG A 527 11.31 35.84 -28.12
N THR A 528 11.13 35.08 -29.21
CA THR A 528 9.92 34.54 -29.87
C THR A 528 9.67 33.03 -29.61
N PRO A 529 8.46 32.47 -29.80
CA PRO A 529 8.10 31.10 -29.40
C PRO A 529 7.99 30.08 -30.56
N THR A 530 8.05 28.80 -30.21
CA THR A 530 7.53 27.63 -30.97
C THR A 530 6.74 26.76 -29.97
N PRO A 531 5.74 25.96 -30.41
CA PRO A 531 4.47 25.87 -29.71
C PRO A 531 4.56 25.08 -28.40
N THR A 532 4.20 25.75 -27.32
CA THR A 532 3.96 25.19 -25.98
C THR A 532 2.49 25.36 -25.66
N GLY A 533 1.85 24.32 -25.11
CA GLY A 533 0.51 24.42 -24.53
C GLY A 533 0.43 25.62 -23.57
N THR A 534 -0.58 26.46 -23.76
CA THR A 534 -0.71 27.72 -23.03
C THR A 534 -1.50 27.49 -21.74
N ILE A 535 -0.89 27.78 -20.59
CA ILE A 535 -1.59 27.88 -19.30
C ILE A 535 -1.93 29.35 -19.08
N THR A 536 -3.22 29.68 -19.03
CA THR A 536 -3.68 31.07 -18.89
C THR A 536 -4.10 31.36 -17.45
N ILE A 537 -3.56 32.41 -16.84
CA ILE A 537 -4.05 32.95 -15.56
C ILE A 537 -5.21 33.91 -15.87
N ALA A 538 -6.44 33.51 -15.60
CA ALA A 538 -7.60 34.40 -15.73
C ALA A 538 -7.67 35.40 -14.54
N PRO A 539 -7.93 36.70 -14.77
CA PRO A 539 -8.17 37.65 -13.69
C PRO A 539 -9.53 37.42 -13.03
N SER A 540 -9.60 37.65 -11.71
CA SER A 540 -10.81 37.51 -10.88
C SER A 540 -11.96 38.39 -11.37
N ALA A 541 -13.14 37.80 -11.59
CA ALA A 541 -14.38 38.55 -11.77
C ALA A 541 -14.93 39.00 -10.41
N THR A 542 -14.89 40.30 -10.14
CA THR A 542 -15.58 40.93 -9.00
C THR A 542 -17.06 41.10 -9.36
N PRO A 543 -18.03 40.69 -8.52
CA PRO A 543 -19.45 40.90 -8.82
C PRO A 543 -19.85 42.34 -8.47
N SER A 544 -20.40 43.08 -9.42
CA SER A 544 -21.12 44.34 -9.15
C SER A 544 -22.59 44.08 -8.80
N PRO A 545 -23.20 44.85 -7.89
CA PRO A 545 -24.56 44.62 -7.43
C PRO A 545 -25.58 45.44 -8.24
N THR A 546 -26.71 44.84 -8.58
CA THR A 546 -27.92 45.60 -8.97
C THR A 546 -29.14 45.15 -8.18
N ARG A 547 -29.81 46.13 -7.58
CA ARG A 547 -31.05 46.06 -6.80
C ARG A 547 -32.26 46.39 -7.67
N GLY A 548 -33.40 45.79 -7.32
CA GLY A 548 -34.78 46.22 -7.63
C GLY A 548 -35.47 45.33 -8.66
N GLY A 549 -36.69 44.82 -8.50
CA GLY A 549 -37.74 44.97 -7.50
C GLY A 549 -39.10 44.61 -8.15
N ALA A 550 -39.96 43.93 -7.40
CA ALA A 550 -41.42 43.71 -7.60
C ALA A 550 -41.95 42.59 -8.53
N LYS A 551 -42.74 41.70 -7.89
CA LYS A 551 -43.77 40.73 -8.38
C LYS A 551 -45.15 41.45 -8.57
N PRO A 552 -46.30 40.83 -8.93
CA PRO A 552 -46.65 39.40 -9.08
C PRO A 552 -47.51 38.99 -10.30
N GLY A 553 -47.58 37.68 -10.59
CA GLY A 553 -48.61 37.09 -11.46
C GLY A 553 -48.55 35.56 -11.50
N THR A 554 -49.60 34.92 -10.98
CA THR A 554 -49.98 33.50 -11.16
C THR A 554 -51.50 33.54 -11.42
N PRO A 555 -52.19 32.54 -12.03
CA PRO A 555 -51.78 31.14 -12.17
C PRO A 555 -52.12 30.47 -13.53
N THR A 556 -51.60 29.26 -13.76
CA THR A 556 -52.38 28.12 -14.29
C THR A 556 -51.57 26.82 -14.24
N LYS A 557 -52.16 25.77 -13.64
CA LYS A 557 -51.81 24.35 -13.84
C LYS A 557 -52.53 23.83 -15.08
N PRO A 558 -52.09 22.70 -15.66
CA PRO A 558 -52.74 21.45 -15.29
C PRO A 558 -51.77 20.30 -14.95
N ARG A 559 -52.39 19.31 -14.32
CA ARG A 559 -51.87 18.10 -13.67
C ARG A 559 -51.83 16.95 -14.68
N ALA A 560 -50.79 16.10 -14.63
CA ALA A 560 -50.89 14.73 -15.10
C ALA A 560 -49.94 13.83 -14.30
N THR A 561 -50.56 12.84 -13.65
CA THR A 561 -49.99 11.69 -12.94
C THR A 561 -49.60 10.62 -13.96
N ILE A 562 -48.51 9.86 -13.76
CA ILE A 562 -48.26 8.49 -14.27
C ILE A 562 -47.01 7.94 -13.52
N THR A 563 -47.22 7.10 -12.51
CA THR A 563 -46.97 5.63 -12.48
C THR A 563 -45.51 5.18 -12.56
N THR A 564 -45.03 4.69 -11.42
CA THR A 564 -43.87 3.80 -11.25
C THR A 564 -44.00 2.52 -12.08
N PRO A 565 -42.88 2.00 -12.61
CA PRO A 565 -42.69 0.57 -12.75
C PRO A 565 -41.54 0.10 -11.86
N THR A 566 -41.92 -0.72 -10.89
CA THR A 566 -41.06 -1.70 -10.20
C THR A 566 -40.56 -2.70 -11.24
N ARG A 567 -39.25 -2.86 -11.41
CA ARG A 567 -38.69 -4.07 -12.03
C ARG A 567 -37.29 -4.34 -11.50
N ALA A 568 -37.21 -5.31 -10.61
CA ALA A 568 -35.97 -6.01 -10.27
C ALA A 568 -35.56 -6.90 -11.45
N PRO A 569 -34.26 -7.00 -11.79
CA PRO A 569 -33.76 -8.08 -12.60
C PRO A 569 -33.34 -9.25 -11.70
N THR A 570 -34.13 -10.31 -11.75
CA THR A 570 -33.74 -11.66 -11.31
C THR A 570 -32.75 -12.20 -12.34
N LEU A 571 -31.47 -12.33 -11.99
CA LEU A 571 -30.51 -13.10 -12.77
C LEU A 571 -30.42 -14.52 -12.21
N THR A 572 -31.14 -15.42 -12.87
CA THR A 572 -30.95 -16.86 -12.82
C THR A 572 -29.53 -17.21 -13.27
N ARG A 573 -28.70 -17.70 -12.34
CA ARG A 573 -27.46 -18.43 -12.63
C ARG A 573 -27.81 -19.76 -13.32
N THR A 574 -27.35 -19.92 -14.55
CA THR A 574 -27.21 -21.24 -15.19
C THR A 574 -25.95 -21.92 -14.63
N PRO A 575 -26.04 -23.15 -14.09
CA PRO A 575 -24.88 -23.94 -13.71
C PRO A 575 -24.55 -24.99 -14.79
N THR A 576 -23.26 -25.20 -15.05
CA THR A 576 -22.75 -26.31 -15.87
C THR A 576 -21.44 -26.81 -15.25
N PRO A 577 -21.12 -28.11 -15.27
CA PRO A 577 -21.91 -29.23 -14.79
C PRO A 577 -21.14 -30.05 -13.72
N THR A 578 -21.83 -30.44 -12.64
CA THR A 578 -21.32 -31.41 -11.67
C THR A 578 -21.46 -32.82 -12.24
N ARG A 579 -20.37 -33.61 -12.20
CA ARG A 579 -20.37 -35.06 -12.48
C ARG A 579 -21.30 -35.77 -11.50
N THR A 580 -22.28 -36.51 -12.04
CA THR A 580 -23.12 -37.43 -11.29
C THR A 580 -22.35 -38.73 -11.00
N PRO A 581 -22.43 -39.30 -9.78
CA PRO A 581 -22.07 -40.68 -9.51
C PRO A 581 -23.28 -41.59 -9.76
N THR A 582 -23.08 -42.66 -10.53
CA THR A 582 -24.08 -43.71 -10.78
C THR A 582 -24.21 -44.62 -9.56
N PRO A 583 -25.44 -45.01 -9.13
CA PRO A 583 -25.63 -46.07 -8.17
C PRO A 583 -25.92 -47.41 -8.88
N THR A 584 -25.20 -48.46 -8.52
CA THR A 584 -25.62 -49.83 -8.83
C THR A 584 -25.42 -50.69 -7.60
N ARG A 585 -26.54 -51.08 -6.98
CA ARG A 585 -26.65 -52.18 -6.01
C ARG A 585 -27.39 -53.32 -6.70
N THR A 586 -26.77 -54.49 -6.75
CA THR A 586 -27.43 -55.80 -6.70
C THR A 586 -26.42 -56.80 -6.11
N PRO A 587 -26.88 -57.92 -5.53
CA PRO A 587 -26.30 -58.50 -4.31
C PRO A 587 -25.37 -59.68 -4.58
N THR A 588 -24.63 -60.04 -3.53
CA THR A 588 -23.81 -61.24 -3.29
C THR A 588 -24.46 -62.56 -3.77
N PRO A 589 -23.68 -63.64 -4.04
CA PRO A 589 -23.09 -64.43 -2.95
C PRO A 589 -21.72 -65.09 -3.24
N THR A 590 -21.01 -65.41 -2.14
CA THR A 590 -20.07 -66.55 -1.90
C THR A 590 -19.19 -67.05 -3.05
N ARG A 591 -17.87 -67.14 -2.90
CA ARG A 591 -17.15 -68.03 -1.95
C ARG A 591 -15.67 -67.65 -1.92
#